data_AF-A0A8X6X7K7-F1
#
_entry.id   AF-A0A8X6X7K7-F1
#
_cell.length_a   1.000
_cell.length_b   1.000
_cell.length_c   1.000
_cell.angle_alpha   90.00
_cell.angle_beta   90.00
_cell.angle_gamma   90.00
#
_symmetry.space_group_name_H-M   'P 1'
#
loop_
_entity.id
_entity.type
_entity.pdbx_description
1 polymer ?
#
loop_
_entity_poly.entity_id
_entity_poly.type
_entity_poly.pdbx_seq_one_letter_code
_entity_poly.pdbx_strand_id
1 'polypeptide(L)'
;MWAAHQVHHSRNRYCIDKNYAGVLIIWDRIFGTFEPESEKVVYGLTHPINSFEPMYIQLCHFIHIWKTFWSTEGLGNKLSVIFKGPGWSPGQPRLGNIEDVPDVKYPVEKYEPLLPNWCIIYAFYHMHILILGYVEMAEGENVIRPLILYGAIIYQVFSLSVLGMILDARSFAAWLELVRCILYVAADYYFIPWTRLPLLNPVYQLAILSIIRISFLASTIVWLRHCIKSVTIRWHSKKLE
;
A
#
# COMPACT_ATOMS: atom_id res chain seq x y z
N MET A 1 -18.92 23.03 2.94
CA MET A 1 -17.95 22.24 2.15
C MET A 1 -17.30 21.16 3.00
N TRP A 2 -16.65 21.51 4.11
CA TRP A 2 -15.99 20.54 4.99
C TRP A 2 -16.90 19.40 5.48
N ALA A 3 -18.07 19.70 6.09
CA ALA A 3 -19.03 18.67 6.53
C ALA A 3 -19.53 17.75 5.39
N ALA A 4 -19.78 18.31 4.20
CA ALA A 4 -20.21 17.53 3.04
C ALA A 4 -19.11 16.56 2.57
N HIS A 5 -17.85 17.01 2.60
CA HIS A 5 -16.68 16.21 2.29
C HIS A 5 -16.43 15.10 3.33
N GLN A 6 -16.74 15.35 4.61
CA GLN A 6 -16.68 14.32 5.65
C GLN A 6 -17.71 13.21 5.42
N VAL A 7 -18.95 13.57 5.09
CA VAL A 7 -19.98 12.60 4.69
C VAL A 7 -19.52 11.80 3.47
N HIS A 8 -18.96 12.45 2.45
CA HIS A 8 -18.43 11.74 1.27
C HIS A 8 -17.36 10.69 1.60
N HIS A 9 -16.47 10.97 2.56
CA HIS A 9 -15.43 10.04 3.00
C HIS A 9 -15.86 9.05 4.10
N SER A 10 -17.12 9.11 4.51
CA SER A 10 -17.68 8.27 5.56
C SER A 10 -18.24 6.96 4.99
N ARG A 11 -18.12 5.88 5.76
CA ARG A 11 -18.74 4.58 5.47
C ARG A 11 -20.05 4.33 6.20
N ASN A 12 -20.56 5.30 6.97
CA ASN A 12 -21.90 5.17 7.56
C ASN A 12 -22.92 4.95 6.44
N ARG A 13 -23.92 4.11 6.68
CA ARG A 13 -24.90 3.72 5.64
C ARG A 13 -25.57 4.93 4.98
N TYR A 14 -25.95 5.96 5.76
CA TYR A 14 -26.58 7.17 5.22
C TYR A 14 -25.64 8.03 4.35
N CYS A 15 -24.33 7.85 4.49
CA CYS A 15 -23.32 8.59 3.73
C CYS A 15 -23.00 7.96 2.37
N ILE A 16 -23.41 6.70 2.14
CA ILE A 16 -23.08 5.99 0.90
C ILE A 16 -23.77 6.66 -0.28
N ASP A 17 -22.98 6.85 -1.33
CA ASP A 17 -23.40 7.51 -2.55
C ASP A 17 -23.88 8.98 -2.40
N LYS A 18 -23.31 9.73 -1.43
CA LYS A 18 -23.65 11.14 -1.15
C LYS A 18 -22.48 12.11 -1.36
N ASN A 19 -22.83 13.37 -1.59
CA ASN A 19 -21.92 14.53 -1.60
C ASN A 19 -20.68 14.38 -2.52
N TYR A 20 -20.88 13.95 -3.76
CA TYR A 20 -19.79 13.71 -4.71
C TYR A 20 -19.27 14.97 -5.40
N ALA A 21 -19.95 16.11 -5.26
CA ALA A 21 -19.50 17.32 -5.89
C ALA A 21 -18.22 17.84 -5.21
N GLY A 22 -17.07 17.57 -5.85
CA GLY A 22 -15.77 17.87 -5.25
C GLY A 22 -15.57 19.34 -4.89
N VAL A 23 -15.96 20.28 -5.77
CA VAL A 23 -15.66 21.72 -5.58
C VAL A 23 -16.90 22.55 -5.23
N LEU A 24 -18.09 22.27 -5.78
CA LEU A 24 -19.28 23.11 -5.54
C LEU A 24 -20.47 22.25 -5.14
N ILE A 25 -20.96 22.43 -3.91
CA ILE A 25 -22.10 21.69 -3.34
C ILE A 25 -23.42 21.89 -4.09
N ILE A 26 -23.50 22.92 -4.95
CA ILE A 26 -24.68 23.19 -5.75
C ILE A 26 -25.06 22.00 -6.62
N TRP A 27 -24.08 21.24 -7.13
CA TRP A 27 -24.34 20.07 -7.96
C TRP A 27 -25.05 18.97 -7.15
N ASP A 28 -24.61 18.68 -5.93
CA ASP A 28 -25.28 17.70 -5.07
C ASP A 28 -26.72 18.13 -4.71
N ARG A 29 -26.98 19.44 -4.61
CA ARG A 29 -28.33 19.95 -4.38
C ARG A 29 -29.22 19.86 -5.61
N ILE A 30 -28.68 20.14 -6.80
CA ILE A 30 -29.40 20.05 -8.08
C ILE A 30 -29.73 18.59 -8.40
N PHE A 31 -28.78 17.68 -8.17
CA PHE A 31 -28.94 16.25 -8.49
C PHE A 31 -29.48 15.40 -7.32
N GLY A 32 -29.76 16.01 -6.16
CA GLY A 32 -30.39 15.33 -5.02
C GLY A 32 -29.49 14.36 -4.27
N THR A 33 -28.16 14.47 -4.41
CA THR A 33 -27.15 13.66 -3.69
C THR A 33 -26.63 14.35 -2.44
N PHE A 34 -27.13 15.55 -2.12
CA PHE A 34 -26.74 16.27 -0.91
C PHE A 34 -27.25 15.58 0.35
N GLU A 35 -26.34 15.35 1.30
CA GLU A 35 -26.65 14.79 2.62
C GLU A 35 -25.89 15.57 3.71
N PRO A 36 -26.58 16.19 4.69
CA PRO A 36 -25.91 16.80 5.83
C PRO A 36 -25.30 15.74 6.76
N GLU A 37 -24.28 16.12 7.53
CA GLU A 37 -23.80 15.29 8.62
C GLU A 37 -24.86 15.23 9.74
N SER A 38 -25.44 14.05 9.97
CA SER A 38 -26.47 13.80 10.98
C SER A 38 -25.94 13.06 12.20
N GLU A 39 -24.89 12.25 12.03
CA GLU A 39 -24.29 11.41 13.05
C GLU A 39 -22.77 11.50 12.99
N LYS A 40 -22.10 10.98 14.01
CA LYS A 40 -20.64 10.87 14.00
C LYS A 40 -20.19 10.01 12.81
N VAL A 41 -19.48 10.63 11.89
CA VAL A 41 -18.92 9.96 10.71
C VAL A 41 -17.81 8.98 11.09
N VAL A 42 -17.78 7.85 10.40
CA VAL A 42 -16.71 6.85 10.49
C VAL A 42 -16.07 6.72 9.12
N TYR A 43 -14.79 7.07 9.05
CA TYR A 43 -14.04 7.07 7.80
C TYR A 43 -13.62 5.66 7.35
N GLY A 44 -13.37 5.55 6.05
CA GLY A 44 -12.76 4.36 5.44
C GLY A 44 -13.70 3.65 4.48
N LEU A 45 -13.38 2.40 4.16
CA LEU A 45 -14.17 1.57 3.26
C LEU A 45 -15.26 0.82 4.03
N THR A 46 -16.39 0.56 3.37
CA THR A 46 -17.48 -0.29 3.88
C THR A 46 -16.98 -1.69 4.25
N HIS A 47 -16.01 -2.19 3.46
CA HIS A 47 -15.24 -3.39 3.75
C HIS A 47 -13.76 -3.00 3.96
N PRO A 48 -13.29 -2.89 5.22
CA PRO A 48 -11.91 -2.49 5.53
C PRO A 48 -10.87 -3.38 4.89
N ILE A 49 -9.81 -2.76 4.37
CA ILE A 49 -8.60 -3.45 3.94
C ILE A 49 -7.62 -3.40 5.11
N ASN A 50 -7.41 -4.56 5.73
CA ASN A 50 -6.52 -4.72 6.88
C ASN A 50 -5.10 -5.02 6.42
N SER A 51 -4.47 -4.05 5.75
CA SER A 51 -3.10 -4.14 5.26
C SER A 51 -2.50 -2.76 5.00
N PHE A 52 -1.19 -2.64 5.18
CA PHE A 52 -0.33 -1.51 4.79
C PHE A 52 0.47 -1.78 3.53
N GLU A 53 0.32 -2.96 2.91
CA GLU A 53 1.07 -3.35 1.72
C GLU A 53 0.47 -2.67 0.46
N PRO A 54 1.15 -1.70 -0.15
CA PRO A 54 0.56 -0.84 -1.16
C PRO A 54 0.12 -1.60 -2.41
N MET A 55 0.84 -2.62 -2.86
CA MET A 55 0.45 -3.36 -4.07
C MET A 55 -0.81 -4.17 -3.85
N TYR A 56 -0.95 -4.81 -2.69
CA TYR A 56 -2.18 -5.49 -2.31
C TYR A 56 -3.35 -4.51 -2.23
N ILE A 57 -3.19 -3.36 -1.58
CA ILE A 57 -4.26 -2.34 -1.49
C ILE A 57 -4.69 -1.88 -2.89
N GLN A 58 -3.73 -1.64 -3.80
CA GLN A 58 -4.04 -1.20 -5.17
C GLN A 58 -4.66 -2.32 -6.02
N LEU A 59 -4.31 -3.59 -5.79
CA LEU A 59 -4.71 -4.72 -6.63
C LEU A 59 -5.91 -5.52 -6.10
N CYS A 60 -6.23 -5.44 -4.80
CA CYS A 60 -7.22 -6.32 -4.18
C CYS A 60 -8.61 -6.18 -4.81
N HIS A 61 -9.00 -4.97 -5.22
CA HIS A 61 -10.27 -4.73 -5.90
C HIS A 61 -10.30 -5.31 -7.32
N PHE A 62 -9.19 -5.24 -8.07
CA PHE A 62 -9.10 -5.90 -9.38
C PHE A 62 -9.17 -7.42 -9.25
N ILE A 63 -8.53 -7.99 -8.22
CA ILE A 63 -8.63 -9.42 -7.91
C ILE A 63 -10.08 -9.79 -7.55
N HIS A 64 -10.78 -8.93 -6.79
CA HIS A 64 -12.19 -9.12 -6.47
C HIS A 64 -13.05 -9.12 -7.75
N ILE A 65 -12.92 -8.11 -8.61
CA ILE A 65 -13.63 -8.03 -9.90
C ILE A 65 -13.35 -9.28 -10.75
N TRP A 66 -12.09 -9.69 -10.85
CA TRP A 66 -11.69 -10.88 -11.60
C TRP A 66 -12.36 -12.14 -11.06
N LYS A 67 -12.33 -12.37 -9.74
CA LYS A 67 -12.99 -13.52 -9.10
C LYS A 67 -14.50 -13.49 -9.34
N THR A 68 -15.14 -12.34 -9.12
CA THR A 68 -16.58 -12.16 -9.32
C THR A 68 -16.98 -12.44 -10.77
N PHE A 69 -16.21 -11.92 -11.73
CA PHE A 69 -16.43 -12.15 -13.17
C PHE A 69 -16.43 -13.65 -13.53
N TRP A 70 -15.51 -14.44 -12.94
CA TRP A 70 -15.44 -15.87 -13.20
C TRP A 70 -16.52 -16.68 -12.46
N SER A 71 -16.95 -16.24 -11.28
CA SER A 71 -18.03 -16.89 -10.53
C SER A 71 -19.44 -16.55 -10.99
N THR A 72 -19.63 -15.42 -11.69
CA THR A 72 -20.96 -14.99 -12.15
C THR A 72 -21.39 -15.71 -13.44
N GLU A 73 -22.60 -16.26 -13.44
CA GLU A 73 -23.16 -16.96 -14.59
C GLU A 73 -23.78 -16.00 -15.63
N GLY A 74 -23.61 -16.34 -16.91
CA GLY A 74 -24.18 -15.61 -18.04
C GLY A 74 -23.33 -14.44 -18.54
N LEU A 75 -23.14 -14.32 -19.86
CA LEU A 75 -22.27 -13.32 -20.48
C LEU A 75 -22.69 -11.88 -20.15
N GLY A 76 -24.00 -11.58 -20.13
CA GLY A 76 -24.50 -10.24 -19.80
C GLY A 76 -24.22 -9.84 -18.35
N ASN A 77 -24.29 -10.79 -17.42
CA ASN A 77 -23.95 -10.55 -16.02
C ASN A 77 -22.44 -10.41 -15.83
N LYS A 78 -21.64 -11.20 -16.54
CA LYS A 78 -20.18 -11.07 -16.56
C LYS A 78 -19.73 -9.67 -17.01
N LEU A 79 -20.30 -9.15 -18.10
CA LEU A 79 -20.04 -7.77 -18.53
C LEU A 79 -20.55 -6.77 -17.48
N SER A 80 -21.69 -7.03 -16.86
CA SER A 80 -22.21 -6.18 -15.78
C SER A 80 -21.27 -6.09 -14.59
N VAL A 81 -20.50 -7.12 -14.22
CA VAL A 81 -19.48 -7.03 -13.14
C VAL A 81 -18.39 -5.99 -13.45
N ILE A 82 -18.07 -5.78 -14.73
CA ILE A 82 -17.03 -4.83 -15.15
C ILE A 82 -17.59 -3.39 -15.18
N PHE A 83 -18.85 -3.22 -15.58
CA PHE A 83 -19.45 -1.90 -15.84
C PHE A 83 -20.37 -1.38 -14.74
N LYS A 84 -20.99 -2.26 -13.96
CA LYS A 84 -21.84 -1.94 -12.82
C LYS A 84 -20.99 -2.21 -11.58
N GLY A 85 -20.72 -1.16 -10.81
CA GLY A 85 -19.69 -1.14 -9.76
C GLY A 85 -19.86 -2.20 -8.66
N PRO A 86 -19.02 -2.17 -7.62
CA PRO A 86 -18.86 -3.27 -6.67
C PRO A 86 -20.12 -3.65 -5.86
N GLY A 87 -21.13 -2.76 -5.77
CA GLY A 87 -22.41 -3.07 -5.12
C GLY A 87 -23.37 -3.89 -5.99
N TRP A 88 -23.12 -4.03 -7.30
CA TRP A 88 -24.04 -4.73 -8.20
C TRP A 88 -23.92 -6.26 -8.10
N SER A 89 -25.06 -6.95 -8.13
CA SER A 89 -25.14 -8.39 -8.33
C SER A 89 -26.32 -8.76 -9.27
N PRO A 90 -26.34 -9.97 -9.85
CA PRO A 90 -27.43 -10.37 -10.75
C PRO A 90 -28.82 -10.21 -10.11
N GLY A 91 -29.71 -9.49 -10.80
CA GLY A 91 -31.05 -9.18 -10.30
C GLY A 91 -31.14 -7.93 -9.41
N GLN A 92 -30.02 -7.32 -9.00
CA GLN A 92 -30.00 -6.11 -8.18
C GLN A 92 -29.88 -4.80 -9.00
N PRO A 93 -30.28 -3.66 -8.41
CA PRO A 93 -30.06 -2.33 -9.00
C PRO A 93 -28.59 -2.06 -9.31
N ARG A 94 -28.32 -1.14 -10.25
CA ARG A 94 -26.95 -0.82 -10.70
C ARG A 94 -25.99 -0.43 -9.55
N LEU A 95 -26.48 0.27 -8.53
CA LEU A 95 -25.68 0.71 -7.39
C LEU A 95 -25.67 -0.30 -6.23
N GLY A 96 -26.30 -1.46 -6.42
CA GLY A 96 -26.58 -2.39 -5.34
C GLY A 96 -27.72 -1.93 -4.46
N ASN A 97 -27.94 -2.68 -3.38
CA ASN A 97 -28.90 -2.34 -2.35
C ASN A 97 -28.19 -1.70 -1.17
N ILE A 98 -28.80 -0.65 -0.61
CA ILE A 98 -28.25 0.00 0.57
C ILE A 98 -28.30 -0.93 1.79
N GLU A 99 -29.23 -1.90 1.79
CA GLU A 99 -29.34 -2.94 2.80
C GLU A 99 -28.07 -3.80 2.93
N ASP A 100 -27.35 -4.01 1.81
CA ASP A 100 -26.14 -4.84 1.76
C ASP A 100 -24.91 -4.15 2.39
N VAL A 101 -24.95 -2.83 2.56
CA VAL A 101 -23.87 -2.09 3.22
C VAL A 101 -23.89 -2.43 4.72
N PRO A 102 -22.77 -2.90 5.30
CA PRO A 102 -22.71 -3.25 6.71
C PRO A 102 -22.84 -2.00 7.60
N ASP A 103 -23.61 -2.11 8.67
CA ASP A 103 -23.66 -1.06 9.69
C ASP A 103 -22.33 -0.92 10.42
N VAL A 104 -22.04 0.31 10.84
CA VAL A 104 -20.87 0.62 11.66
C VAL A 104 -21.05 0.03 13.05
N LYS A 105 -20.21 -0.94 13.40
CA LYS A 105 -20.13 -1.52 14.74
C LYS A 105 -19.19 -0.69 15.62
N TYR A 106 -19.59 -0.47 16.87
CA TYR A 106 -18.80 0.23 17.87
C TYR A 106 -18.29 -0.75 18.95
N PRO A 107 -17.07 -0.58 19.47
CA PRO A 107 -16.08 0.43 19.06
C PRO A 107 -15.53 0.16 17.65
N VAL A 108 -15.19 1.23 16.92
CA VAL A 108 -14.58 1.09 15.59
C VAL A 108 -13.15 0.58 15.78
N GLU A 109 -12.94 -0.70 15.47
CA GLU A 109 -11.62 -1.31 15.50
C GLU A 109 -10.74 -0.72 14.39
N LYS A 110 -9.57 -0.21 14.78
CA LYS A 110 -8.53 0.22 13.84
C LYS A 110 -7.60 -0.94 13.55
N TYR A 111 -7.15 -1.05 12.30
CA TYR A 111 -6.14 -2.02 11.93
C TYR A 111 -4.80 -1.60 12.53
N GLU A 112 -4.40 -2.26 13.62
CA GLU A 112 -3.16 -1.99 14.36
C GLU A 112 -2.46 -3.32 14.68
N PRO A 113 -1.58 -3.82 13.77
CA PRO A 113 -0.79 -5.01 14.01
C PRO A 113 0.16 -4.85 15.20
N LEU A 114 0.32 -5.92 15.98
CA LEU A 114 1.25 -5.94 17.13
C LEU A 114 2.70 -6.04 16.63
N LEU A 115 3.38 -4.90 16.58
CA LEU A 115 4.77 -4.79 16.14
C LEU A 115 5.66 -4.14 17.21
N PRO A 116 6.89 -4.63 17.41
CA PRO A 116 7.89 -3.92 18.19
C PRO A 116 8.19 -2.54 17.59
N ASN A 117 8.39 -1.52 18.44
CA ASN A 117 8.68 -0.15 18.02
C ASN A 117 9.89 -0.04 17.08
N TRP A 118 10.88 -0.92 17.22
CA TRP A 118 12.06 -0.90 16.34
C TRP A 118 11.69 -1.20 14.87
N CYS A 119 10.70 -2.06 14.60
CA CYS A 119 10.23 -2.33 13.24
C CYS A 119 9.58 -1.10 12.61
N ILE A 120 8.84 -0.33 13.41
CA ILE A 120 8.19 0.91 12.97
C ILE A 120 9.25 1.96 12.63
N ILE A 121 10.20 2.20 13.54
CA ILE A 121 11.33 3.12 13.32
C ILE A 121 12.13 2.69 12.10
N TYR A 122 12.40 1.38 11.95
CA TYR A 122 13.08 0.82 10.80
C TYR A 122 12.34 1.10 9.49
N ALA A 123 11.04 0.86 9.44
CA ALA A 123 10.23 1.09 8.25
C ALA A 123 10.19 2.57 7.87
N PHE A 124 10.02 3.48 8.85
CA PHE A 124 10.11 4.92 8.60
C PHE A 124 11.50 5.33 8.09
N TYR A 125 12.57 4.85 8.71
CA TYR A 125 13.93 5.15 8.28
C TYR A 125 14.20 4.71 6.84
N HIS A 126 13.86 3.46 6.49
CA HIS A 126 14.03 2.96 5.14
C HIS A 126 13.09 3.66 4.14
N MET A 127 11.88 4.05 4.54
CA MET A 127 10.99 4.86 3.68
C MET A 127 11.63 6.21 3.31
N HIS A 128 12.32 6.88 4.23
CA HIS A 128 13.06 8.12 3.92
C HIS A 128 14.19 7.86 2.91
N ILE A 129 14.91 6.74 3.04
CA ILE A 129 15.92 6.35 2.04
C ILE A 129 15.27 6.12 0.66
N LEU A 130 14.10 5.47 0.60
CA LEU A 130 13.38 5.28 -0.67
C LEU A 130 12.96 6.62 -1.29
N ILE A 131 12.51 7.59 -0.48
CA ILE A 131 12.18 8.95 -0.97
C ILE A 131 13.42 9.63 -1.54
N LEU A 132 14.57 9.57 -0.86
CA LEU A 132 15.83 10.10 -1.39
C LEU A 132 16.20 9.42 -2.71
N GLY A 133 16.11 8.09 -2.76
CA GLY A 133 16.36 7.33 -3.99
C GLY A 133 15.41 7.69 -5.14
N TYR A 134 14.16 8.04 -4.84
CA TYR A 134 13.18 8.50 -5.84
C TYR A 134 13.55 9.89 -6.38
N VAL A 135 13.90 10.84 -5.51
CA VAL A 135 14.30 12.19 -5.92
C VAL A 135 15.51 12.13 -6.86
N GLU A 136 16.53 11.35 -6.50
CA GLU A 136 17.73 11.20 -7.33
C GLU A 136 17.43 10.53 -8.68
N MET A 137 16.51 9.57 -8.68
CA MET A 137 16.06 8.90 -9.90
C MET A 137 15.29 9.85 -10.83
N ALA A 138 14.42 10.70 -10.27
CA ALA A 138 13.65 11.67 -11.02
C ALA A 138 14.54 12.76 -11.64
N GLU A 139 15.49 13.29 -10.88
CA GLU A 139 16.45 14.30 -11.36
C GLU A 139 17.45 13.70 -12.38
N GLY A 140 17.80 12.42 -12.21
CA GLY A 140 18.74 11.71 -13.08
C GLY A 140 18.14 11.13 -14.36
N GLU A 141 16.84 11.29 -14.63
CA GLU A 141 16.13 10.56 -15.69
C GLU A 141 16.73 10.74 -17.09
N ASN A 142 17.31 11.91 -17.37
CA ASN A 142 17.89 12.25 -18.67
C ASN A 142 19.33 11.74 -18.86
N VAL A 143 19.98 11.30 -17.78
CA VAL A 143 21.39 10.87 -17.76
C VAL A 143 21.52 9.37 -17.51
N ILE A 144 20.62 8.81 -16.70
CA ILE A 144 20.61 7.39 -16.33
C ILE A 144 20.07 6.56 -17.50
N ARG A 145 20.73 5.43 -17.79
CA ARG A 145 20.27 4.51 -18.85
C ARG A 145 18.84 4.01 -18.53
N PRO A 146 17.90 3.99 -19.50
CA PRO A 146 16.51 3.59 -19.25
C PRO A 146 16.35 2.22 -18.57
N LEU A 147 17.21 1.25 -18.91
CA LEU A 147 17.17 -0.08 -18.28
C LEU A 147 17.46 -0.01 -16.76
N ILE A 148 18.41 0.83 -16.34
CA ILE A 148 18.73 1.03 -14.93
C ILE A 148 17.58 1.75 -14.22
N LEU A 149 16.98 2.74 -14.90
CA LEU A 149 15.81 3.46 -14.40
C LEU A 149 14.62 2.52 -14.15
N TYR A 150 14.28 1.65 -15.11
CA TYR A 150 13.22 0.65 -14.92
C TYR A 150 13.53 -0.32 -13.78
N GLY A 151 14.78 -0.78 -13.67
CA GLY A 151 15.22 -1.61 -12.55
C GLY A 151 15.07 -0.91 -11.19
N ALA A 152 15.41 0.37 -11.11
CA ALA A 152 15.24 1.19 -9.92
C ALA A 152 13.76 1.37 -9.56
N ILE A 153 12.88 1.64 -10.54
CA ILE A 153 11.43 1.72 -10.32
C ILE A 153 10.88 0.40 -9.76
N ILE A 154 11.26 -0.73 -10.36
CA ILE A 154 10.85 -2.06 -9.89
C ILE A 154 11.34 -2.29 -8.45
N TYR A 155 12.59 -1.93 -8.16
CA TYR A 155 13.16 -2.04 -6.81
C TYR A 155 12.44 -1.14 -5.80
N GLN A 156 12.04 0.07 -6.18
CA GLN A 156 11.29 1.00 -5.32
C GLN A 156 9.90 0.45 -4.98
N VAL A 157 9.16 -0.02 -5.99
CA VAL A 157 7.85 -0.66 -5.78
C VAL A 157 7.98 -1.89 -4.90
N PHE A 158 8.95 -2.77 -5.19
CA PHE A 158 9.23 -3.93 -4.35
C PHE A 158 9.57 -3.53 -2.91
N SER A 159 10.37 -2.49 -2.72
CA SER A 159 10.76 -2.01 -1.40
C SER A 159 9.58 -1.47 -0.60
N LEU A 160 8.70 -0.68 -1.22
CA LEU A 160 7.47 -0.21 -0.60
C LEU A 160 6.56 -1.37 -0.18
N SER A 161 6.41 -2.39 -1.03
CA SER A 161 5.70 -3.62 -0.68
C SER A 161 6.30 -4.30 0.54
N VAL A 162 7.62 -4.52 0.57
CA VAL A 162 8.28 -5.21 1.70
C VAL A 162 8.11 -4.42 3.00
N LEU A 163 8.28 -3.10 2.98
CA LEU A 163 8.07 -2.27 4.17
C LEU A 163 6.62 -2.34 4.67
N GLY A 164 5.63 -2.31 3.75
CA GLY A 164 4.23 -2.53 4.11
C GLY A 164 3.98 -3.92 4.72
N MET A 165 4.64 -4.97 4.21
CA MET A 165 4.55 -6.32 4.78
C MET A 165 5.19 -6.45 6.17
N ILE A 166 6.24 -5.66 6.45
CA ILE A 166 6.81 -5.55 7.80
C ILE A 166 5.80 -4.89 8.74
N LEU A 167 5.16 -3.80 8.31
CA LEU A 167 4.11 -3.11 9.07
C LEU A 167 2.83 -3.95 9.25
N ASP A 168 2.60 -4.92 8.39
CA ASP A 168 1.54 -5.94 8.54
C ASP A 168 1.96 -7.12 9.45
N ALA A 169 3.19 -7.13 9.98
CA ALA A 169 3.76 -8.24 10.74
C ALA A 169 3.72 -9.60 9.99
N ARG A 170 3.84 -9.59 8.65
CA ARG A 170 3.75 -10.84 7.86
C ARG A 170 4.94 -11.76 8.13
N SER A 171 4.65 -13.05 8.28
CA SER A 171 5.67 -14.03 8.70
C SER A 171 6.84 -14.24 7.72
N PHE A 172 6.66 -13.89 6.43
CA PHE A 172 7.71 -13.98 5.41
C PHE A 172 8.35 -12.63 5.08
N ALA A 173 7.93 -11.53 5.73
CA ALA A 173 8.48 -10.19 5.49
C ALA A 173 9.99 -10.14 5.76
N ALA A 174 10.46 -10.83 6.81
CA ALA A 174 11.89 -10.91 7.12
C ALA A 174 12.74 -11.50 5.98
N TRP A 175 12.21 -12.51 5.29
CA TRP A 175 12.89 -13.13 4.15
C TRP A 175 12.96 -12.19 2.95
N LEU A 176 11.84 -11.53 2.63
CA LEU A 176 11.81 -10.55 1.55
C LEU A 176 12.68 -9.33 1.85
N GLU A 177 12.77 -8.92 3.12
CA GLU A 177 13.61 -7.82 3.55
C GLU A 177 15.10 -8.16 3.44
N LEU A 178 15.48 -9.39 3.77
CA LEU A 178 16.84 -9.88 3.51
C LEU A 178 17.17 -9.84 2.02
N VAL A 179 16.26 -10.34 1.16
CA VAL A 179 16.42 -10.28 -0.29
C VAL A 179 16.54 -8.82 -0.77
N ARG A 180 15.68 -7.93 -0.29
CA ARG A 180 15.69 -6.50 -0.63
C ARG A 180 17.02 -5.84 -0.29
N CYS A 181 17.61 -6.17 0.86
CA CYS A 181 18.91 -5.63 1.26
C CYS A 181 20.06 -6.19 0.41
N ILE A 182 20.06 -7.49 0.12
CA ILE A 182 21.07 -8.12 -0.75
C ILE A 182 21.00 -7.52 -2.16
N LEU A 183 19.79 -7.36 -2.71
CA LEU A 183 19.59 -6.74 -4.02
C LEU A 183 20.11 -5.30 -4.06
N TYR A 184 19.90 -4.53 -2.99
CA TYR A 184 20.49 -3.18 -2.90
C TYR A 184 22.01 -3.22 -2.92
N VAL A 185 22.64 -4.04 -2.08
CA VAL A 185 24.11 -4.11 -1.99
C VAL A 185 24.71 -4.57 -3.32
N ALA A 186 24.10 -5.55 -3.98
CA ALA A 186 24.51 -5.98 -5.32
C ALA A 186 24.35 -4.82 -6.32
N ALA A 187 23.20 -4.14 -6.33
CA ALA A 187 22.96 -3.03 -7.26
C ALA A 187 23.93 -1.85 -7.02
N ASP A 188 24.20 -1.52 -5.75
CA ASP A 188 25.17 -0.49 -5.38
C ASP A 188 26.57 -0.81 -5.88
N TYR A 189 27.02 -2.06 -5.73
CA TYR A 189 28.34 -2.48 -6.21
C TYR A 189 28.49 -2.37 -7.74
N TYR A 190 27.45 -2.71 -8.50
CA TYR A 190 27.52 -2.74 -9.97
C TYR A 190 27.11 -1.43 -10.67
N PHE A 191 26.21 -0.64 -10.08
CA PHE A 191 25.56 0.48 -10.78
C PHE A 191 25.85 1.87 -10.20
N ILE A 192 26.17 2.01 -8.91
CA ILE A 192 26.38 3.33 -8.27
C ILE A 192 27.64 4.11 -8.72
N PRO A 193 28.71 3.51 -9.28
CA PRO A 193 29.80 4.29 -9.89
C PRO A 193 29.32 5.25 -11.00
N TRP A 194 28.10 5.08 -11.52
CA TRP A 194 27.52 5.83 -12.62
C TRP A 194 26.46 6.86 -12.21
N THR A 195 26.02 6.87 -10.93
CA THR A 195 25.02 7.82 -10.41
C THR A 195 25.73 9.00 -9.73
N ARG A 196 26.21 9.97 -10.52
CA ARG A 196 26.65 11.25 -9.96
C ARG A 196 25.40 12.08 -9.68
N LEU A 197 25.06 12.27 -8.40
CA LEU A 197 24.02 13.21 -7.94
C LEU A 197 24.54 14.62 -8.24
N PRO A 198 23.99 15.37 -9.21
CA PRO A 198 24.54 16.67 -9.61
C PRO A 198 24.27 17.79 -8.60
N LEU A 199 23.41 17.53 -7.59
CA LEU A 199 22.76 18.54 -6.76
C LEU A 199 23.48 18.85 -5.44
N LEU A 200 24.38 17.96 -4.97
CA LEU A 200 25.10 18.12 -3.71
C LEU A 200 26.60 18.27 -3.93
N ASN A 201 27.28 18.92 -2.97
CA ASN A 201 28.74 18.90 -2.94
C ASN A 201 29.23 17.44 -2.92
N PRO A 202 30.26 17.08 -3.72
CA PRO A 202 30.76 15.70 -3.81
C PRO A 202 31.09 15.04 -2.46
N VAL A 203 31.54 15.82 -1.47
CA VAL A 203 31.83 15.31 -0.12
C VAL A 203 30.55 14.87 0.61
N TYR A 204 29.50 15.68 0.57
CA TYR A 204 28.21 15.33 1.19
C TYR A 204 27.54 14.16 0.48
N GLN A 205 27.65 14.10 -0.85
CA GLN A 205 27.15 12.98 -1.63
C GLN A 205 27.81 11.65 -1.20
N LEU A 206 29.14 11.62 -1.09
CA LEU A 206 29.86 10.43 -0.67
C LEU A 206 29.50 10.01 0.76
N ALA A 207 29.31 10.98 1.66
CA ALA A 207 28.88 10.72 3.03
C ALA A 207 27.48 10.09 3.07
N ILE A 208 26.50 10.65 2.35
CA ILE A 208 25.14 10.12 2.30
C ILE A 208 25.11 8.70 1.72
N LEU A 209 25.80 8.46 0.60
CA LEU A 209 25.88 7.13 0.00
C LEU A 209 26.53 6.12 0.96
N SER A 210 27.57 6.53 1.68
CA SER A 210 28.22 5.67 2.68
C SER A 210 27.28 5.32 3.83
N ILE A 211 26.49 6.29 4.32
CA ILE A 211 25.48 6.06 5.35
C ILE A 211 24.44 5.05 4.85
N ILE A 212 23.91 5.24 3.64
CA ILE A 212 22.90 4.33 3.08
C ILE A 212 23.48 2.91 2.94
N ARG A 213 24.70 2.77 2.42
CA ARG A 213 25.39 1.47 2.30
C ARG A 213 25.53 0.76 3.64
N ILE A 214 26.03 1.48 4.65
CA ILE A 214 26.20 0.94 6.00
C ILE A 214 24.84 0.49 6.55
N SER A 215 23.79 1.27 6.32
CA SER A 215 22.43 0.93 6.75
C SER A 215 21.90 -0.35 6.12
N PHE A 216 22.10 -0.55 4.81
CA PHE A 216 21.69 -1.79 4.14
C PHE A 216 22.54 -3.00 4.54
N LEU A 217 23.84 -2.82 4.76
CA LEU A 217 24.72 -3.89 5.26
C LEU A 217 24.33 -4.31 6.69
N ALA A 218 24.10 -3.33 7.58
CA ALA A 218 23.63 -3.59 8.94
C ALA A 218 22.25 -4.28 8.93
N SER A 219 21.34 -3.81 8.08
CA SER A 219 20.02 -4.42 7.90
C SER A 219 20.11 -5.87 7.44
N THR A 220 20.99 -6.17 6.48
CA THR A 220 21.24 -7.54 6.01
C THR A 220 21.63 -8.46 7.16
N ILE A 221 22.53 -8.02 8.04
CA ILE A 221 22.98 -8.81 9.20
C ILE A 221 21.84 -9.03 10.20
N VAL A 222 21.05 -7.99 10.49
CA VAL A 222 19.91 -8.07 11.42
C VAL A 222 18.85 -9.05 10.91
N TRP A 223 18.45 -8.91 9.64
CA TRP A 223 17.40 -9.74 9.05
C TRP A 223 17.87 -11.16 8.77
N LEU A 224 19.15 -11.37 8.43
CA LEU A 224 19.73 -12.71 8.34
C LEU A 224 19.62 -13.46 9.68
N ARG A 225 19.97 -12.81 10.79
CA ARG A 225 19.81 -13.38 12.13
C ARG A 225 18.35 -13.71 12.44
N HIS A 226 17.43 -12.85 12.04
CA HIS A 226 16.00 -13.06 12.26
C HIS A 226 15.45 -14.23 11.43
N CYS A 227 15.85 -14.34 10.15
CA CYS A 227 15.50 -15.45 9.27
C CYS A 227 16.04 -16.80 9.78
N ILE A 228 17.27 -16.82 10.28
CA ILE A 228 17.85 -18.02 10.90
C ILE A 228 17.01 -18.42 12.12
N LYS A 229 16.73 -17.49 13.04
CA LYS A 229 15.91 -17.77 14.24
C LYS A 229 14.51 -18.26 13.87
N SER A 230 13.85 -17.64 12.89
CA SER A 230 12.49 -18.01 12.49
C SER A 230 12.43 -19.40 11.86
N VAL A 231 13.43 -19.77 11.05
CA VAL A 231 13.58 -21.15 10.54
C VAL A 231 13.87 -22.12 11.67
N THR A 232 14.80 -21.81 12.57
CA THR A 232 15.12 -22.68 13.70
C THR A 232 13.89 -22.94 14.57
N ILE A 233 13.10 -21.91 14.91
CA ILE A 233 11.87 -22.05 15.68
C ILE A 233 10.85 -22.93 14.94
N ARG A 234 10.60 -22.67 13.64
CA ARG A 234 9.66 -23.48 12.83
C ARG A 234 10.10 -24.95 12.68
N TRP A 235 11.40 -25.20 12.62
CA TRP A 235 11.95 -26.55 12.49
C TRP A 235 11.78 -27.36 13.79
N HIS A 236 11.92 -26.70 14.95
CA HIS A 236 11.70 -27.33 16.25
C HIS A 236 10.21 -27.46 16.61
N SER A 237 9.34 -26.56 16.13
CA SER A 237 7.89 -26.66 16.34
C SER A 237 7.21 -27.73 15.47
N LYS A 238 7.86 -28.18 14.38
CA LYS A 238 7.35 -29.22 13.47
C LYS A 238 7.60 -30.67 13.94
N LYS A 239 8.10 -30.89 15.16
CA LYS A 239 8.36 -32.24 15.72
C LYS A 239 7.32 -32.72 16.73
N LEU A 240 6.16 -32.06 16.83
CA LEU A 240 5.05 -32.44 17.70
C LEU A 240 3.73 -32.42 16.92
N GLU A 241 3.63 -33.23 15.87
CA GLU A 241 2.38 -33.78 15.33
C GLU A 241 2.61 -35.24 14.94
#